data_AF-A0A2M9P1X7-F1
#
_entry.id   AF-A0A2M9P1X7-F1
#
_cell.length_a   1.000
_cell.length_b   1.000
_cell.length_c   1.000
_cell.angle_alpha   90.00
_cell.angle_beta   90.00
_cell.angle_gamma   90.00
#
_symmetry.space_group_name_H-M   'P 1'
#
loop_
_entity.id
_entity.type
_entity.pdbx_description
1 polymer ?
#
loop_
_entity_poly.entity_id
_entity_poly.type
_entity_poly.pdbx_seq_one_letter_code
_entity_poly.pdbx_strand_id
1 'polypeptide(L)'
;MDDALKEIDQKDIDNLTELAKLQGVVYEQPLTKGYFLSMFEAEIKLLNKEVESGELKVLADGSLIEKSDSNFYLQGGSTYDKSYWWGKKRYKSTAKAKVWSRDLKSVAHANAAGAFLAGAVFGGVGSVPNGLTAVYLYNLADKVDYRNGLNNRGIIATVTYDLVFTTASQ
;
A
#
# COMPACT_ATOMS: atom_id res chain seq x y z
N MET A 1 7.79 13.05 -17.01
CA MET A 1 7.98 12.78 -15.56
C MET A 1 8.53 14.03 -14.87
N ASP A 2 9.50 14.71 -15.49
CA ASP A 2 10.14 15.95 -14.99
C ASP A 2 9.22 17.08 -14.51
N ASP A 3 8.04 17.28 -15.09
CA ASP A 3 7.18 18.40 -14.70
C ASP A 3 6.30 18.12 -13.47
N ALA A 4 5.86 16.87 -13.23
CA ALA A 4 5.18 16.50 -11.99
C ALA A 4 6.14 16.44 -10.78
N LEU A 5 7.44 16.25 -11.03
CA LEU A 5 8.50 16.15 -10.02
C LEU A 5 8.92 17.52 -9.44
N LYS A 6 8.60 18.62 -10.13
CA LYS A 6 8.90 19.99 -9.69
C LYS A 6 7.94 20.51 -8.62
N GLU A 7 6.72 19.97 -8.54
CA GLU A 7 5.67 20.50 -7.68
C GLU A 7 5.71 19.99 -6.23
N ILE A 8 6.34 18.84 -5.97
CA ILE A 8 6.50 18.33 -4.60
C ILE A 8 7.53 19.18 -3.87
N ASP A 9 7.10 19.97 -2.89
CA ASP A 9 7.99 20.80 -2.10
C ASP A 9 8.53 20.04 -0.87
N GLN A 10 9.47 20.65 -0.15
CA GLN A 10 10.06 20.02 1.03
C GLN A 10 9.03 19.89 2.17
N LYS A 11 8.03 20.78 2.22
CA LYS A 11 6.98 20.76 3.25
C LYS A 11 6.06 19.55 3.08
N ASP A 12 5.74 19.17 1.84
CA ASP A 12 4.99 17.95 1.55
C ASP A 12 5.74 16.70 2.05
N ILE A 13 7.04 16.65 1.81
CA ILE A 13 7.91 15.56 2.27
C ILE A 13 7.99 15.51 3.80
N ASP A 14 8.08 16.67 4.45
CA ASP A 14 8.11 16.78 5.91
C ASP A 14 6.78 16.30 6.52
N ASN A 15 5.64 16.70 5.93
CA ASN A 15 4.32 16.24 6.34
C ASN A 15 4.17 14.72 6.20
N LEU A 16 4.62 14.15 5.08
CA LEU A 16 4.60 12.70 4.87
C LEU A 16 5.50 11.97 5.87
N THR A 17 6.67 12.54 6.18
CA THR A 17 7.59 12.01 7.18
C THR A 17 6.96 12.02 8.57
N GLU A 18 6.26 13.09 8.94
CA GLU A 18 5.55 13.18 10.21
C GLU A 18 4.40 12.17 10.29
N LEU A 19 3.60 12.03 9.23
CA LEU A 19 2.53 11.05 9.14
C LEU A 19 3.06 9.61 9.26
N ALA A 20 4.14 9.28 8.57
CA ALA A 20 4.77 7.97 8.65
C ALA A 20 5.27 7.68 10.09
N LYS A 21 5.87 8.67 10.76
CA LYS A 21 6.27 8.55 12.18
C LYS A 21 5.08 8.29 13.09
N LEU A 22 3.97 9.03 12.92
CA LEU A 22 2.73 8.80 13.67
C LEU A 22 2.16 7.40 13.42
N GLN A 23 2.42 6.84 12.24
CA GLN A 23 2.03 5.48 11.88
C GLN A 23 3.04 4.42 12.34
N GLY A 24 4.12 4.79 13.03
CA GLY A 24 5.10 3.86 13.60
C GLY A 24 6.26 3.52 12.68
N VAL A 25 6.41 4.22 11.56
CA VAL A 25 7.56 4.08 10.67
C VAL A 25 8.75 4.83 11.27
N VAL A 26 9.89 4.15 11.38
CA VAL A 26 11.15 4.77 11.76
C VAL A 26 12.08 4.70 10.57
N TYR A 27 12.28 5.83 9.90
CA TYR A 27 13.30 5.93 8.87
C TYR A 27 14.67 6.04 9.53
N GLU A 28 15.64 5.24 9.09
CA GLU A 28 17.03 5.31 9.56
C GLU A 28 17.69 6.64 9.19
N GLN A 29 17.20 7.30 8.14
CA GLN A 29 17.62 8.63 7.71
C GLN A 29 16.38 9.48 7.37
N PRO A 30 16.44 10.82 7.54
CA PRO A 30 15.35 11.70 7.11
C PRO A 30 14.99 11.46 5.64
N LEU A 31 13.69 11.39 5.35
CA LEU A 31 13.20 11.26 3.99
C LEU A 31 13.58 12.53 3.22
N THR A 32 14.63 12.47 2.40
CA THR A 32 15.01 13.59 1.54
C THR A 32 14.17 13.58 0.27
N LYS A 33 14.00 14.72 -0.39
CA LYS A 33 13.34 14.77 -1.71
C LYS A 33 13.95 13.77 -2.70
N GLY A 34 15.28 13.68 -2.75
CA GLY A 34 15.97 12.74 -3.63
C GLY A 34 15.66 11.27 -3.32
N TYR A 35 15.65 10.90 -2.03
CA TYR A 35 15.33 9.53 -1.60
C TYR A 35 13.84 9.20 -1.78
N PHE A 36 12.95 10.15 -1.48
CA PHE A 36 11.52 10.03 -1.73
C PHE A 36 11.25 9.74 -3.21
N LEU A 37 11.85 10.54 -4.10
CA LEU A 37 11.69 10.36 -5.54
C LEU A 37 12.29 9.03 -6.03
N SER A 38 13.43 8.60 -5.50
CA SER A 38 14.06 7.35 -5.92
C SER A 38 13.21 6.11 -5.58
N MET A 39 12.44 6.16 -4.48
CA MET A 39 11.48 5.10 -4.13
C MET A 39 10.40 4.94 -5.20
N PHE A 40 9.82 6.04 -5.67
CA PHE A 40 8.81 5.98 -6.75
C PHE A 40 9.44 5.67 -8.11
N GLU A 41 10.63 6.17 -8.42
CA GLU A 41 11.31 5.86 -9.69
C GLU A 41 11.66 4.39 -9.81
N ALA A 42 12.13 3.76 -8.74
CA ALA A 42 12.41 2.32 -8.72
C ALA A 42 11.13 1.53 -9.02
N GLU A 43 10.01 1.95 -8.45
CA GLU A 43 8.71 1.29 -8.65
C GLU A 43 8.11 1.53 -10.02
N ILE A 44 8.17 2.75 -10.53
CA ILE A 44 7.74 3.04 -11.90
C ILE A 44 8.52 2.18 -12.88
N LYS A 45 9.83 1.99 -12.69
CA LYS A 45 10.66 1.11 -13.54
C LYS A 45 10.22 -0.35 -13.45
N LEU A 46 9.91 -0.84 -12.25
CA LEU A 46 9.45 -2.22 -12.05
C LEU A 46 8.07 -2.45 -12.68
N LEU A 47 7.12 -1.54 -12.45
CA LEU A 47 5.79 -1.58 -13.05
C LEU A 47 5.87 -1.49 -14.58
N ASN A 48 6.75 -0.66 -15.14
CA ASN A 48 6.97 -0.60 -16.60
C ASN A 48 7.46 -1.94 -17.13
N LYS A 49 8.40 -2.61 -16.44
CA LYS A 49 8.89 -3.93 -16.84
C LYS A 49 7.77 -4.98 -16.81
N GLU A 50 6.90 -4.96 -15.80
CA GLU A 50 5.74 -5.87 -15.69
C GLU A 50 4.65 -5.57 -16.74
N VAL A 51 4.52 -4.31 -17.17
CA VAL A 51 3.65 -3.92 -18.29
C VAL A 51 4.24 -4.41 -19.62
N GLU A 52 5.55 -4.25 -19.83
CA GLU A 52 6.26 -4.72 -21.03
C GLU A 52 6.30 -6.25 -21.15
N SER A 53 6.43 -6.97 -20.02
CA SER A 53 6.34 -8.44 -19.97
C SER A 53 4.93 -8.96 -20.20
N GLY A 54 3.92 -8.08 -20.17
CA GLY A 54 2.51 -8.42 -20.33
C GLY A 54 1.87 -9.03 -19.08
N GLU A 55 2.53 -8.95 -17.92
CA GLU A 55 2.02 -9.39 -16.62
C GLU A 55 1.00 -8.39 -16.07
N LEU A 56 1.22 -7.09 -16.30
CA LEU A 56 0.29 -6.01 -15.96
C LEU A 56 -0.35 -5.39 -17.20
N LYS A 57 -1.62 -5.02 -17.07
CA LYS A 57 -2.35 -4.19 -18.05
C LYS A 57 -2.75 -2.87 -17.40
N VAL A 58 -2.38 -1.76 -18.06
CA VAL A 58 -2.82 -0.42 -17.67
C VAL A 58 -4.27 -0.19 -18.15
N LEU A 59 -5.15 0.17 -17.23
CA LEU A 59 -6.53 0.56 -17.52
C LEU A 59 -6.64 2.06 -17.79
N ALA A 60 -7.75 2.48 -18.39
CA ALA A 60 -8.01 3.87 -18.74
C ALA A 60 -8.09 4.81 -17.52
N ASP A 61 -8.40 4.28 -16.32
CA ASP A 61 -8.40 5.02 -15.06
C ASP A 61 -7.01 5.11 -14.40
N GLY A 62 -5.96 4.65 -15.09
CA GLY A 62 -4.58 4.63 -14.60
C GLY A 62 -4.29 3.54 -13.57
N SER A 63 -5.24 2.65 -13.28
CA SER A 63 -5.00 1.47 -12.45
C SER A 63 -4.33 0.35 -13.24
N LEU A 64 -3.57 -0.48 -12.53
CA LEU A 64 -2.85 -1.63 -13.06
C LEU A 64 -3.55 -2.89 -12.57
N ILE A 65 -3.90 -3.77 -13.50
CA ILE A 65 -4.46 -5.10 -13.20
C ILE A 65 -3.51 -6.18 -13.70
N GLU A 66 -3.38 -7.26 -12.93
CA GLU A 66 -2.70 -8.47 -13.41
C GLU A 66 -3.54 -9.13 -14.50
N LYS A 67 -2.89 -9.52 -15.60
CA LYS A 67 -3.58 -10.09 -16.76
C LYS A 67 -4.22 -11.46 -16.47
N SER A 68 -3.77 -12.15 -15.42
CA SER A 68 -4.27 -13.46 -14.97
C SER A 68 -5.48 -13.37 -14.03
N ASP A 69 -5.84 -12.19 -13.52
CA ASP A 69 -6.95 -12.05 -12.59
C ASP A 69 -8.29 -11.95 -13.33
N SER A 70 -9.04 -13.05 -13.30
CA SER A 70 -10.32 -13.21 -13.98
C SER A 70 -11.53 -12.76 -13.15
N ASN A 71 -11.31 -12.24 -11.93
CA ASN A 71 -12.39 -11.96 -10.97
C ASN A 71 -12.59 -10.46 -10.71
N PHE A 72 -12.86 -9.67 -11.75
CA PHE A 72 -13.23 -8.27 -11.57
C PHE A 72 -14.75 -8.14 -11.26
N TYR A 73 -15.14 -8.42 -10.02
CA TYR A 73 -16.50 -8.15 -9.53
C TYR A 73 -16.52 -6.86 -8.69
N LEU A 74 -17.09 -5.79 -9.26
CA LEU A 74 -17.33 -4.51 -8.59
C LEU A 74 -18.71 -4.52 -7.90
N GLN A 75 -18.82 -5.21 -6.77
CA GLN A 75 -19.98 -5.07 -5.87
C GLN A 75 -19.48 -4.78 -4.46
N GLY A 76 -20.16 -3.91 -3.69
CA GLY A 76 -19.81 -3.67 -2.29
C GLY A 76 -19.78 -5.00 -1.51
N GLY A 77 -18.70 -5.26 -0.76
CA GLY A 77 -18.42 -6.58 -0.20
C GLY A 77 -17.48 -7.45 -1.04
N SER A 78 -17.04 -6.98 -2.21
CA SER A 78 -16.06 -7.68 -3.04
C SER A 78 -14.64 -7.46 -2.54
N THR A 79 -13.78 -8.45 -2.80
CA THR A 79 -12.38 -8.41 -2.43
C THR A 79 -11.53 -8.39 -3.68
N TYR A 80 -10.80 -7.29 -3.89
CA TYR A 80 -9.89 -7.10 -5.01
C TYR A 80 -8.87 -6.02 -4.64
N ASP A 81 -7.71 -6.03 -5.28
CA ASP A 81 -6.69 -5.00 -5.09
C ASP A 81 -6.50 -4.24 -6.41
N LYS A 82 -6.36 -2.91 -6.33
CA LYS A 82 -5.97 -2.06 -7.47
C LYS A 82 -4.55 -1.54 -7.21
N SER A 83 -3.65 -1.83 -8.14
CA SER A 83 -2.27 -1.34 -8.09
C SER A 83 -2.15 -0.03 -8.86
N TYR A 84 -1.33 0.88 -8.33
CA TYR A 84 -1.02 2.19 -8.91
C TYR A 84 0.47 2.45 -8.78
N TRP A 85 1.00 3.42 -9.54
CA TRP A 85 2.41 3.79 -9.48
C TRP A 85 2.87 4.29 -8.10
N TRP A 86 1.94 4.78 -7.28
CA TRP A 86 2.20 5.31 -5.94
C TRP A 86 1.93 4.29 -4.80
N GLY A 87 1.36 3.13 -5.11
CA GLY A 87 0.98 2.13 -4.10
C GLY A 87 -0.24 1.30 -4.49
N LYS A 88 -1.07 0.94 -3.51
CA LYS A 88 -2.24 0.06 -3.73
C LYS A 88 -3.49 0.54 -3.00
N LYS A 89 -4.64 0.29 -3.62
CA LYS A 89 -5.95 0.30 -2.95
C LYS A 89 -6.44 -1.13 -2.78
N ARG A 90 -6.61 -1.56 -1.55
CA ARG A 90 -7.06 -2.91 -1.19
C ARG A 90 -8.51 -2.87 -0.75
N TYR A 91 -9.36 -3.51 -1.52
CA TYR A 91 -10.78 -3.71 -1.20
C TYR A 91 -10.91 -5.07 -0.55
N LYS A 92 -11.44 -5.11 0.67
CA LYS A 92 -11.66 -6.37 1.39
C LYS A 92 -13.11 -6.42 1.88
N SER A 93 -13.76 -7.56 1.64
CA SER A 93 -15.04 -7.90 2.27
C SER A 93 -14.88 -7.96 3.79
N THR A 94 -15.98 -7.94 4.55
CA THR A 94 -15.92 -8.01 6.01
C THR A 94 -15.13 -9.22 6.53
N ALA A 95 -15.31 -10.39 5.92
CA ALA A 95 -14.58 -11.60 6.29
C ALA A 95 -13.10 -11.51 5.93
N LYS A 96 -12.78 -11.04 4.71
CA LYS A 96 -11.39 -10.91 4.25
C LYS A 96 -10.63 -9.81 4.99
N ALA A 97 -11.31 -8.76 5.43
CA ALA A 97 -10.74 -7.70 6.28
C ALA A 97 -10.32 -8.24 7.64
N LYS A 98 -11.14 -9.09 8.28
CA LYS A 98 -10.78 -9.77 9.55
C LYS A 98 -9.57 -10.68 9.39
N VAL A 99 -9.53 -11.47 8.32
CA VAL A 99 -8.38 -12.33 8.01
C VAL A 99 -7.12 -11.49 7.81
N TRP A 100 -7.21 -10.43 7.00
CA TRP A 100 -6.08 -9.56 6.73
C TRP A 100 -5.54 -8.85 7.99
N SER A 101 -6.43 -8.33 8.84
CA SER A 101 -6.05 -7.76 10.14
C SER A 101 -5.31 -8.77 11.02
N ARG A 102 -5.81 -10.01 11.12
CA ARG A 102 -5.14 -11.08 11.86
C ARG A 102 -3.76 -11.37 11.30
N ASP A 103 -3.65 -11.49 9.97
CA ASP A 103 -2.38 -11.80 9.32
C ASP A 103 -1.36 -10.66 9.54
N LEU A 104 -1.78 -9.40 9.46
CA LEU A 104 -0.95 -8.23 9.82
C LEU A 104 -0.43 -8.32 11.27
N LYS A 105 -1.30 -8.62 12.23
CA LYS A 105 -0.93 -8.77 13.64
C LYS A 105 0.02 -9.96 13.86
N SER A 106 -0.23 -11.09 13.20
CA SER A 106 0.62 -12.28 13.29
C SER A 106 2.04 -12.01 12.76
N VAL A 107 2.17 -11.35 11.61
CA VAL A 107 3.48 -11.02 11.05
C VAL A 107 4.19 -9.96 11.90
N ALA A 108 3.46 -9.00 12.48
CA ALA A 108 4.00 -8.04 13.45
C ALA A 108 4.53 -8.73 14.73
N HIS A 109 3.80 -9.69 15.29
CA HIS A 109 4.24 -10.48 16.44
C HIS A 109 5.47 -11.34 16.15
N ALA A 110 5.56 -11.88 14.93
CA ALA A 110 6.65 -12.74 14.52
C ALA A 110 7.98 -12.00 14.29
N ASN A 111 8.00 -10.66 14.34
CA ASN A 111 9.14 -9.83 13.91
C ASN A 111 9.69 -10.31 12.56
N ALA A 112 8.79 -10.62 11.63
CA ALA A 112 9.16 -11.26 10.38
C ALA A 112 10.10 -10.36 9.57
N ALA A 113 10.98 -10.97 8.77
CA ALA A 113 11.87 -10.23 7.88
C ALA A 113 11.07 -9.31 6.92
N GLY A 114 11.68 -8.21 6.48
CA GLY A 114 11.01 -7.15 5.71
C GLY A 114 10.18 -7.63 4.51
N ALA A 115 10.62 -8.68 3.81
CA ALA A 115 9.88 -9.28 2.70
C ALA A 115 8.52 -9.87 3.12
N PHE A 116 8.42 -10.48 4.31
CA PHE A 116 7.17 -11.02 4.84
C PHE A 116 6.22 -9.92 5.29
N LEU A 117 6.75 -8.87 5.95
CA LEU A 117 5.97 -7.69 6.36
C LEU A 117 5.30 -7.04 5.15
N ALA A 118 6.07 -6.89 4.07
CA ALA A 118 5.58 -6.27 2.86
C ALA A 118 4.64 -7.15 2.05
N GLY A 119 4.87 -8.47 2.03
CA GLY A 119 3.90 -9.43 1.48
C GLY A 119 2.54 -9.30 2.16
N ALA A 120 2.52 -9.13 3.50
CA ALA A 120 1.28 -8.93 4.24
C ALA A 120 0.58 -7.60 3.89
N VAL A 121 1.33 -6.50 3.75
CA VAL A 121 0.78 -5.17 3.47
C VAL A 121 0.36 -5.00 2.00
N PHE A 122 1.21 -5.40 1.05
CA PHE A 122 1.04 -5.12 -0.38
C PHE A 122 0.58 -6.31 -1.23
N GLY A 123 0.65 -7.56 -0.74
CA GLY A 123 0.05 -8.71 -1.43
C GLY A 123 0.81 -9.28 -2.62
N GLY A 124 2.13 -9.11 -2.71
CA GLY A 124 3.00 -9.93 -3.59
C GLY A 124 3.44 -9.32 -4.94
N VAL A 125 3.12 -8.05 -5.23
CA VAL A 125 3.58 -7.35 -6.45
C VAL A 125 4.07 -5.94 -6.08
N GLY A 126 5.23 -5.53 -6.62
CA GLY A 126 5.92 -4.28 -6.31
C GLY A 126 7.17 -4.47 -5.44
N SER A 127 8.16 -3.58 -5.57
CA SER A 127 9.27 -3.51 -4.63
C SER A 127 8.79 -3.00 -3.26
N VAL A 128 9.50 -3.48 -2.25
CA VAL A 128 9.09 -3.33 -0.87
C VAL A 128 9.80 -2.10 -0.30
N PRO A 129 9.06 -1.12 0.22
CA PRO A 129 9.69 -0.04 0.95
C PRO A 129 10.36 -0.59 2.21
N ASN A 130 11.67 -0.39 2.33
CA ASN A 130 12.38 -0.64 3.58
C ASN A 130 11.85 0.34 4.64
N GLY A 131 11.50 -0.19 5.82
CA GLY A 131 10.98 0.64 6.94
C GLY A 131 9.66 0.18 7.54
N LEU A 132 9.04 -0.89 7.03
CA LEU A 132 7.90 -1.52 7.69
C LEU A 132 8.29 -2.02 9.08
N THR A 133 7.57 -1.56 10.10
CA THR A 133 7.77 -1.95 11.50
C THR A 133 6.57 -2.73 12.03
N ALA A 134 6.76 -3.48 13.12
CA ALA A 134 5.64 -4.12 13.81
C ALA A 134 4.57 -3.09 14.23
N VAL A 135 4.98 -1.89 14.66
CA VAL A 135 4.07 -0.80 15.06
C VAL A 135 3.19 -0.35 13.89
N TYR A 136 3.77 -0.21 12.70
CA TYR A 136 3.01 0.10 11.48
C TYR A 136 1.93 -0.94 11.20
N LEU A 137 2.30 -2.22 11.28
CA LEU A 137 1.36 -3.31 11.01
C LEU A 137 0.23 -3.35 12.04
N TYR A 138 0.51 -3.12 13.34
CA TYR A 138 -0.54 -3.02 14.36
C TYR A 138 -1.48 -1.84 14.09
N ASN A 139 -0.93 -0.66 13.80
CA ASN A 139 -1.72 0.53 13.52
C ASN A 139 -2.63 0.32 12.30
N LEU A 140 -2.11 -0.28 11.22
CA LEU A 140 -2.89 -0.60 10.04
C LEU A 140 -3.99 -1.62 10.38
N ALA A 141 -3.65 -2.69 11.10
CA ALA A 141 -4.60 -3.73 11.48
C ALA A 141 -5.74 -3.18 12.35
N ASP A 142 -5.44 -2.33 13.33
CA ASP A 142 -6.45 -1.71 14.20
C ASP A 142 -7.37 -0.75 13.43
N LYS A 143 -6.83 -0.02 12.44
CA LYS A 143 -7.65 0.83 11.56
C LYS A 143 -8.51 0.00 10.60
N VAL A 144 -8.04 -1.17 10.17
CA VAL A 144 -8.84 -2.13 9.40
C VAL A 144 -9.97 -2.67 10.27
N ASP A 145 -9.69 -3.14 11.48
CA ASP A 145 -10.69 -3.66 12.41
C ASP A 145 -11.75 -2.60 12.74
N TYR A 146 -11.30 -1.37 13.04
CA TYR A 146 -12.19 -0.25 13.32
C TYR A 146 -13.15 0.02 12.16
N ARG A 147 -12.64 0.21 10.93
CA ARG A 147 -13.51 0.50 9.78
C ARG A 147 -14.43 -0.65 9.45
N ASN A 148 -13.95 -1.89 9.59
CA ASN A 148 -14.73 -3.08 9.35
C ASN A 148 -15.85 -3.27 10.39
N GLY A 149 -15.67 -2.76 11.62
CA GLY A 149 -16.70 -2.79 12.66
C GLY A 149 -17.83 -1.77 12.46
N LEU A 150 -17.64 -0.76 11.61
CA LEU A 150 -18.65 0.29 11.37
C LEU A 150 -19.68 -0.08 10.30
N ASN A 151 -19.47 -1.16 9.55
CA ASN A 151 -20.31 -1.52 8.41
C ASN A 151 -20.23 -3.02 8.07
N ASN A 152 -21.17 -3.52 7.25
CA ASN A 152 -21.19 -4.93 6.78
C ASN A 152 -20.77 -5.10 5.31
N ARG A 153 -20.19 -4.07 4.70
CA ARG A 153 -19.73 -4.03 3.30
C ARG A 153 -18.22 -4.24 3.18
N GLY A 154 -17.48 -4.12 4.29
CA GLY A 154 -16.03 -4.28 4.33
C GLY A 154 -15.29 -2.94 4.33
N ILE A 155 -14.06 -2.95 3.82
CA ILE A 155 -13.14 -1.81 3.91
C ILE A 155 -12.42 -1.54 2.60
N ILE A 156 -11.98 -0.30 2.48
CA ILE A 156 -11.03 0.17 1.47
C ILE A 156 -9.81 0.65 2.24
N ALA A 157 -8.65 0.03 2.01
CA ALA A 157 -7.37 0.49 2.55
C ALA A 157 -6.50 1.02 1.41
N THR A 158 -6.04 2.26 1.53
CA THR A 158 -5.02 2.82 0.63
C THR A 158 -3.69 2.75 1.34
N VAL A 159 -2.72 2.07 0.74
CA VAL A 159 -1.35 1.92 1.25
C VAL A 159 -0.39 2.42 0.18
N THR A 160 0.54 3.30 0.56
CA THR A 160 1.48 3.95 -0.35
C THR A 160 2.89 3.41 -0.16
N TYR A 161 3.74 3.55 -1.18
CA TYR A 161 5.13 3.10 -1.11
C TYR A 161 5.99 3.91 -0.14
N ASP A 162 5.61 5.14 0.20
CA ASP A 162 6.22 5.93 1.29
C ASP A 162 5.66 5.58 2.67
N LEU A 163 5.08 4.38 2.84
CA LEU A 163 4.66 3.82 4.13
C LEU A 163 3.63 4.69 4.86
N VAL A 164 2.74 5.32 4.11
CA VAL A 164 1.55 6.00 4.64
C VAL A 164 0.30 5.18 4.28
N PHE A 165 -0.69 5.17 5.16
CA PHE A 165 -1.97 4.53 4.86
C PHE A 165 -3.20 5.32 5.30
N THR A 166 -4.32 5.03 4.65
CA THR A 166 -5.66 5.46 5.04
C THR A 166 -6.67 4.32 4.92
N THR A 167 -7.73 4.34 5.73
CA THR A 167 -8.80 3.34 5.68
C THR A 167 -10.18 3.99 5.69
N ALA A 168 -11.09 3.43 4.89
CA ALA A 168 -12.49 3.83 4.78
C ALA A 168 -13.41 2.59 4.76
N SER A 169 -14.68 2.81 5.12
CA SER A 169 -15.75 1.83 4.90
C SER A 169 -16.10 1.75 3.42
N GLN A 170 -16.51 0.57 2.93
CA GLN A 170 -17.05 0.41 1.57
C GLN A 170 -18.49 0.92 1.42
#